data_AF-A0A2G6C9L5-F1
#
_entry.id   AF-A0A2G6C9L5-F1
#
_cell.length_a   1.000
_cell.length_b   1.000
_cell.length_c   1.000
_cell.angle_alpha   90.00
_cell.angle_beta   90.00
_cell.angle_gamma   90.00
#
_symmetry.space_group_name_H-M   'P 1'
#
loop_
_entity.id
_entity.type
_entity.pdbx_description
1 polymer ?
#
loop_
_entity_poly.entity_id
_entity_poly.type
_entity_poly.pdbx_seq_one_letter_code
_entity_poly.pdbx_strand_id
1 'polypeptide(L)'
;MATKDGEEALDIVQDAMLKLVQKYGDRPESEWGALFNSILHSKIHDWYRRSTVRNRWRVFFGLDSDGRVDSPDERVPQTQFPEPDHQMSSDLLGEHLNDLIAQLPLRQQQ
;
A
#
# COMPACT_ATOMS: atom_id res chain seq x y z
N MET A 1 14.24 8.12 13.06
CA MET A 1 14.07 7.92 11.61
C MET A 1 12.61 8.22 11.32
N ALA A 2 12.28 9.40 10.81
CA ALA A 2 10.88 9.79 10.53
C ALA A 2 10.72 10.38 9.12
N THR A 3 11.83 10.77 8.48
CA THR A 3 11.85 11.36 7.13
C THR A 3 11.88 10.31 6.02
N LYS A 4 12.40 9.10 6.27
CA LYS A 4 12.52 8.06 5.25
C LYS A 4 11.18 7.49 4.80
N ASP A 5 10.27 7.21 5.74
CA ASP A 5 8.97 6.60 5.39
C ASP A 5 8.08 7.57 4.60
N GLY A 6 8.16 8.86 4.89
CA GLY A 6 7.42 9.89 4.17
C GLY A 6 7.89 10.08 2.73
N GLU A 7 9.21 10.11 2.49
CA GLU A 7 9.75 10.20 1.12
C GLU A 7 9.45 8.96 0.30
N GLU A 8 9.54 7.75 0.90
CA GLU A 8 9.19 6.50 0.22
C GLU A 8 7.69 6.44 -0.14
N ALA A 9 6.81 6.95 0.73
CA ALA A 9 5.38 7.06 0.43
C ALA A 9 5.11 8.00 -0.76
N LEU A 10 5.79 9.16 -0.81
CA LEU A 10 5.66 10.09 -1.93
C LEU A 10 6.21 9.52 -3.23
N ASP A 11 7.30 8.76 -3.18
CA ASP A 11 7.87 8.07 -4.35
C ASP A 11 6.87 7.06 -4.92
N ILE A 12 6.25 6.24 -4.07
CA ILE A 12 5.22 5.27 -4.45
C ILE A 12 4.04 5.95 -5.17
N VAL A 13 3.56 7.07 -4.64
CA VAL A 13 2.44 7.82 -5.24
C VAL A 13 2.83 8.40 -6.60
N GLN A 14 4.01 9.01 -6.71
CA GLN A 14 4.51 9.57 -7.97
C GLN A 14 4.67 8.49 -9.04
N ASP A 15 5.23 7.33 -8.67
CA ASP A 15 5.34 6.16 -9.51
C ASP A 15 3.98 5.67 -10.01
N ALA A 16 2.97 5.71 -9.15
CA ALA A 16 1.61 5.33 -9.51
C ALA A 16 1.00 6.32 -10.50
N MET A 17 1.17 7.63 -10.29
CA MET A 17 0.69 8.67 -11.21
C MET A 17 1.38 8.58 -12.58
N LEU A 18 2.71 8.44 -12.60
CA LEU A 18 3.46 8.27 -13.84
C LEU A 18 2.98 7.05 -14.64
N LYS A 19 2.77 5.92 -13.94
CA LYS A 19 2.29 4.69 -14.59
C LYS A 19 0.86 4.82 -15.10
N LEU A 20 -0.01 5.56 -14.40
CA LEU A 20 -1.35 5.88 -14.89
C LEU A 20 -1.28 6.65 -16.20
N VAL A 21 -0.54 7.77 -16.24
CA VAL A 21 -0.43 8.62 -17.43
C VAL A 21 0.20 7.86 -18.61
N GLN A 22 1.27 7.09 -18.36
CA GLN A 22 1.98 6.36 -19.41
C GLN A 22 1.18 5.23 -20.04
N LYS A 23 0.34 4.53 -19.26
CA LYS A 23 -0.35 3.31 -19.72
C LYS A 23 -1.83 3.48 -19.98
N TYR A 24 -2.45 4.48 -19.37
CA TYR A 24 -3.89 4.67 -19.35
C TYR A 24 -4.29 6.14 -19.55
N GLY A 25 -3.38 7.00 -20.00
CA GLY A 25 -3.67 8.42 -20.23
C GLY A 25 -4.72 8.66 -21.33
N ASP A 26 -4.99 7.68 -22.18
CA ASP A 26 -6.02 7.67 -23.22
C ASP A 26 -7.40 7.18 -22.71
N ARG A 27 -7.48 6.72 -21.46
CA ARG A 27 -8.74 6.29 -20.83
C ARG A 27 -9.62 7.49 -20.47
N PRO A 28 -10.94 7.32 -20.42
CA PRO A 28 -11.84 8.37 -19.94
C PRO A 28 -11.52 8.73 -18.48
N GLU A 29 -11.66 10.00 -18.14
CA GLU A 29 -11.33 10.55 -16.82
C GLU A 29 -12.09 9.86 -15.67
N SER A 30 -13.32 9.39 -15.93
CA SER A 30 -14.12 8.63 -14.97
C SER A 30 -13.46 7.32 -14.53
N GLU A 31 -12.61 6.71 -15.36
CA GLU A 31 -11.88 5.47 -15.04
C GLU A 31 -10.57 5.72 -14.29
N TRP A 32 -10.03 6.94 -14.32
CA TRP A 32 -8.70 7.25 -13.78
C TRP A 32 -8.59 6.98 -12.28
N GLY A 33 -9.65 7.27 -11.51
CA GLY A 33 -9.66 7.01 -10.07
C GLY A 33 -9.48 5.52 -9.74
N ALA A 34 -10.23 4.65 -10.40
CA ALA A 34 -10.13 3.19 -10.18
C ALA A 34 -8.77 2.65 -10.65
N LEU A 35 -8.29 3.11 -11.81
CA LEU A 35 -7.00 2.71 -12.35
C LEU A 35 -5.84 3.16 -11.46
N PHE A 36 -5.86 4.40 -10.98
CA PHE A 36 -4.87 4.92 -10.04
C PHE A 36 -4.82 4.06 -8.77
N ASN A 37 -5.98 3.79 -8.16
CA ASN A 37 -6.05 2.96 -6.96
C ASN A 37 -5.50 1.55 -7.19
N SER A 38 -5.81 0.92 -8.33
CA SER A 38 -5.27 -0.41 -8.66
C SER A 38 -3.73 -0.42 -8.79
N ILE A 39 -3.17 0.62 -9.42
CA ILE A 39 -1.74 0.78 -9.60
C ILE A 39 -1.06 1.06 -8.26
N LEU A 40 -1.62 1.98 -7.47
CA LEU A 40 -1.13 2.36 -6.16
C LEU A 40 -1.09 1.14 -5.23
N HIS A 41 -2.18 0.38 -5.16
CA HIS A 41 -2.26 -0.80 -4.30
C HIS A 41 -1.22 -1.87 -4.70
N SER A 42 -1.03 -2.08 -6.01
CA SER A 42 0.02 -2.97 -6.52
C SER A 42 1.43 -2.50 -6.14
N LYS A 43 1.69 -1.19 -6.19
CA LYS A 43 2.99 -0.58 -5.84
C LYS A 43 3.29 -0.67 -4.35
N ILE A 44 2.30 -0.39 -3.49
CA ILE A 44 2.40 -0.54 -2.03
C ILE A 44 2.73 -1.99 -1.67
N HIS A 45 2.02 -2.95 -2.27
CA HIS A 45 2.25 -4.37 -2.00
C HIS A 45 3.66 -4.83 -2.41
N ASP A 46 4.13 -4.40 -3.58
CA ASP A 46 5.49 -4.70 -4.02
C ASP A 46 6.57 -4.06 -3.13
N TRP A 47 6.35 -2.82 -2.67
CA TRP A 47 7.24 -2.16 -1.71
C TRP A 47 7.32 -2.94 -0.40
N TYR A 48 6.18 -3.36 0.16
CA TYR A 48 6.12 -4.16 1.39
C TYR A 48 6.80 -5.53 1.22
N ARG A 49 6.62 -6.17 0.06
CA ARG A 49 7.32 -7.42 -0.28
C ARG A 49 8.83 -7.22 -0.30
N ARG A 50 9.31 -6.13 -0.93
CA ARG A 50 10.75 -5.81 -1.02
C ARG A 50 11.37 -5.44 0.32
N SER A 51 10.66 -4.69 1.17
CA SER A 51 11.13 -4.34 2.51
C SER A 51 11.26 -5.60 3.39
N THR A 52 10.28 -6.51 3.32
CA THR A 52 10.28 -7.78 4.04
C THR A 52 11.41 -8.71 3.60
N VAL A 53 11.62 -8.87 2.29
CA VAL A 53 12.72 -9.69 1.75
C VAL A 53 14.08 -9.14 2.18
N ARG A 54 14.30 -7.83 2.08
CA ARG A 54 15.55 -7.17 2.51
C ARG A 54 15.83 -7.40 4.00
N ASN A 55 14.80 -7.33 4.84
CA ASN A 55 14.93 -7.57 6.26
C ASN A 55 15.26 -9.03 6.57
N ARG A 56 14.61 -9.98 5.88
CA ARG A 56 14.90 -11.42 6.02
C ARG A 56 16.33 -11.76 5.62
N TRP A 57 16.85 -11.19 4.53
CA TRP A 57 18.22 -11.46 4.10
C TRP A 57 19.25 -10.92 5.10
N ARG A 58 18.98 -9.78 5.74
CA ARG A 58 19.82 -9.25 6.82
C ARG A 58 19.92 -10.24 8.00
N VAL A 59 18.80 -10.88 8.36
CA VAL A 59 18.76 -11.93 9.39
C VAL A 59 19.51 -13.18 8.96
N PHE A 60 19.28 -13.66 7.73
CA PHE A 60 19.92 -14.89 7.22
C PHE A 60 21.43 -14.77 7.02
N PHE A 61 21.93 -13.59 6.64
CA PHE A 61 23.37 -13.36 6.42
C PHE A 61 24.11 -12.88 7.67
N GLY A 62 23.46 -12.83 8.84
CA GLY A 62 24.12 -12.57 10.12
C GLY A 62 24.86 -11.23 10.18
N LEU A 63 24.38 -10.20 9.46
CA LEU A 63 25.04 -8.89 9.39
C LEU A 63 24.81 -8.01 10.64
N ASP A 64 24.24 -8.56 11.71
CA ASP A 64 24.18 -7.94 13.03
C ASP A 64 25.26 -8.57 13.92
N SER A 65 26.47 -8.00 13.85
CA SER A 65 27.62 -8.36 14.68
C SER A 65 27.61 -7.70 16.06
N ASP A 66 26.45 -7.27 16.58
CA ASP A 66 26.37 -6.67 17.91
C ASP A 66 25.07 -7.04 18.66
N GLY A 67 25.10 -8.19 19.33
CA GLY A 67 24.78 -8.23 20.77
C GLY A 67 23.32 -8.24 21.25
N ARG A 68 22.28 -8.40 20.41
CA ARG A 68 20.93 -8.76 20.91
C ARG A 68 20.24 -9.77 20.00
N VAL A 69 20.22 -11.01 20.47
CA VAL A 69 19.35 -12.07 19.95
C VAL A 69 17.92 -11.72 20.40
N ASP A 70 17.23 -10.85 19.65
CA ASP A 70 15.77 -11.00 19.55
C ASP A 70 15.55 -12.26 18.74
N SER A 71 14.67 -13.13 19.24
CA SER A 71 14.38 -14.40 18.59
C SER A 71 13.95 -14.17 17.13
N PRO A 72 14.41 -15.00 16.17
CA PRO A 72 14.03 -14.89 14.75
C PRO A 72 12.52 -14.84 14.50
N ASP A 73 11.74 -15.32 15.47
CA ASP A 73 10.29 -15.37 15.56
C ASP A 73 9.59 -14.03 15.82
N GLU A 74 10.27 -13.01 16.38
CA GLU A 74 9.69 -11.69 16.66
C GLU A 74 9.82 -10.69 15.49
N ARG A 75 10.66 -11.00 14.48
CA ARG A 75 11.01 -10.08 13.38
C ARG A 75 10.58 -10.55 12.00
N VAL A 76 9.77 -11.61 11.92
CA VAL A 76 9.02 -11.91 10.70
C VAL A 76 7.75 -11.06 10.79
N PRO A 77 7.56 -10.01 9.96
CA PRO A 77 6.24 -9.42 9.85
C PRO A 77 5.34 -10.56 9.41
N GLN A 78 4.32 -10.87 10.22
CA GLN A 78 3.26 -11.78 9.83
C GLN A 78 2.88 -11.42 8.39
N THR A 79 3.17 -12.31 7.44
CA THR A 79 2.69 -12.19 6.06
C THR A 79 1.20 -12.51 6.01
N GLN A 80 0.48 -12.19 7.08
CA GLN A 80 -0.90 -12.54 7.32
C GLN A 80 -1.67 -11.24 7.46
N PHE A 81 -2.12 -10.77 6.30
CA PHE A 81 -3.26 -9.87 6.17
C PHE A 81 -3.05 -8.47 6.75
N PRO A 82 -3.80 -7.46 6.27
CA PRO A 82 -3.91 -6.20 6.98
C PRO A 82 -4.24 -6.50 8.43
N GLU A 83 -3.52 -5.87 9.37
CA GLU A 83 -3.86 -5.89 10.79
C GLU A 83 -5.39 -5.75 10.95
N PRO A 84 -6.05 -6.55 11.81
CA PRO A 84 -7.51 -6.57 11.91
C PRO A 84 -8.10 -5.17 12.13
N ASP A 85 -7.40 -4.29 12.84
CA ASP A 85 -7.78 -2.88 13.01
C ASP A 85 -7.71 -2.08 11.70
N HIS A 86 -6.68 -2.30 10.88
CA HIS A 86 -6.55 -1.68 9.56
C HIS A 86 -7.59 -2.21 8.56
N GLN A 87 -7.91 -3.51 8.64
CA GLN A 87 -8.99 -4.12 7.87
C GLN A 87 -10.34 -3.50 8.26
N MET A 88 -10.64 -3.42 9.56
CA MET A 88 -11.86 -2.80 10.07
C MET A 88 -11.97 -1.32 9.68
N SER A 89 -10.86 -0.57 9.74
CA SER A 89 -10.86 0.84 9.30
C SER A 89 -11.11 0.98 7.80
N SER A 90 -10.59 0.06 6.99
CA SER A 90 -10.79 0.04 5.53
C SER A 90 -12.22 -0.35 5.18
N ASP A 91 -12.79 -1.30 5.92
CA ASP A 91 -14.18 -1.75 5.77
C ASP A 91 -15.15 -0.64 6.19
N LEU A 92 -14.90 0.04 7.33
CA LEU A 92 -15.65 1.21 7.78
C LEU A 92 -15.59 2.37 6.79
N LEU A 93 -14.41 2.66 6.25
CA LEU A 93 -14.23 3.69 5.24
C LEU A 93 -14.95 3.31 3.94
N GLY A 94 -14.88 2.03 3.55
CA GLY A 94 -15.57 1.47 2.39
C GLY A 94 -17.09 1.57 2.50
N GLU A 95 -17.68 1.20 3.65
CA GLU A 95 -19.11 1.36 3.88
C GLU A 95 -19.54 2.82 3.86
N HIS A 96 -18.77 3.71 4.49
CA HIS A 96 -19.09 5.13 4.51
C HIS A 96 -19.04 5.76 3.11
N LEU A 97 -18.08 5.35 2.28
CA LEU A 97 -18.01 5.76 0.88
C LEU A 97 -19.20 5.21 0.08
N ASN A 98 -19.61 3.97 0.34
CA ASN A 98 -20.75 3.35 -0.34
C ASN A 98 -22.07 4.05 0.02
N ASP A 99 -22.26 4.42 1.28
CA ASP A 99 -23.41 5.18 1.75
C ASP A 99 -23.46 6.59 1.13
N LEU A 100 -22.31 7.24 0.97
CA LEU A 100 -22.22 8.54 0.29
C LEU A 100 -22.52 8.40 -1.22
N ILE A 101 -22.04 7.34 -1.87
CA ILE A 101 -22.36 7.00 -3.27
C ILE A 101 -23.85 6.67 -3.44
N ALA A 102 -24.49 6.05 -2.45
CA ALA A 102 -25.92 5.76 -2.46
C ALA A 102 -26.79 7.03 -2.28
N GLN A 103 -26.27 8.05 -1.60
CA GLN A 103 -26.95 9.34 -1.41
C GLN A 103 -26.74 10.33 -2.56
N LEU A 104 -25.84 10.04 -3.49
CA LEU A 104 -25.59 10.88 -4.65
C LEU A 104 -26.73 10.72 -5.69
N PRO A 105 -27.22 11.82 -6.30
CA PRO A 105 -28.32 11.74 -7.25
C PRO A 105 -27.91 10.93 -8.49
N LEU A 106 -28.85 10.15 -9.04
CA LEU A 106 -28.72 9.22 -10.18
C LEU A 106 -27.89 9.69 -11.40
N ARG A 107 -27.62 10.99 -11.56
CA ARG A 107 -26.75 11.55 -12.60
C ARG A 107 -25.25 11.44 -12.31
N GLN A 108 -24.85 11.11 -11.08
CA GLN A 108 -23.46 10.93 -10.65
C GLN A 108 -23.12 9.46 -10.30
N GLN A 109 -24.09 8.56 -10.50
CA GLN A 109 -23.97 7.12 -10.23
C GLN A 109 -23.65 6.31 -11.51
N GLN A 110 -23.49 6.98 -12.65
CA GLN A 110 -23.11 6.40 -13.95
C GLN A 110 -21.75 6.91 -14.41
#